data_AF-A0A974I6N3-F1
#
_entry.id   AF-A0A974I6N3-F1
#
_cell.length_a   1.000
_cell.length_b   1.000
_cell.length_c   1.000
_cell.angle_alpha   90.00
_cell.angle_beta   90.00
_cell.angle_gamma   90.00
#
_symmetry.space_group_name_H-M   'P 1'
#
loop_
_entity.id
_entity.type
_entity.pdbx_description
1 polymer ?
#
loop_
_entity_poly.entity_id
_entity_poly.type
_entity_poly.pdbx_seq_one_letter_code
_entity_poly.pdbx_strand_id
1 'polypeptide(L)'
;MAATNLSGTLPDPNYRPTYRSNGACDDLGALVAPYSLSRAQLAEATGIADEATVNSWVEQCCPDLAADAPAPLEPVLRYLDESYLPDPANWPGDNPYDEFILENIAARMLARVVAESFGADRSGNYCELLALIATLVLIARYWDAPEDAFLSLLNSEPTAEVEGDLQEAIANAPESLHPLLTELLLPALREARSTFTAAEAQLLTGYALAAGYYAGEHPYETLNGIHVAFAADDRTLPDDELMTSVEDVLKANFQAARAESGAAVENQEPHQFTLPGDQDGYETAAHLIAALPQAHDVIAFSTQPGEGASALAADRRAAFTLYLCYLLLGDDESSEERAAELYRASREN
;
A
#
# COMPACT_ATOMS: atom_id res chain seq x y z
N MET A 1 8.48 19.33 10.78
CA MET A 1 7.21 19.55 11.50
C MET A 1 6.47 18.25 11.42
N ALA A 2 6.04 17.69 12.56
CA ALA A 2 5.25 16.46 12.56
C ALA A 2 3.95 16.70 11.77
N ALA A 3 3.63 15.80 10.84
CA ALA A 3 2.28 15.72 10.30
C ALA A 3 1.34 15.51 11.49
N THR A 4 0.34 16.36 11.59
CA THR A 4 -0.64 16.35 12.70
C THR A 4 -1.98 15.78 12.24
N ASN A 5 -2.02 15.18 11.06
CA ASN A 5 -3.21 14.59 10.48
C ASN A 5 -3.01 13.08 10.40
N LEU A 6 -3.34 12.39 11.49
CA LEU A 6 -3.57 10.95 11.46
C LEU A 6 -4.50 10.59 10.28
N SER A 7 -4.14 9.57 9.52
CA SER A 7 -5.03 8.93 8.55
C SER A 7 -6.32 8.48 9.24
N GLY A 8 -7.39 9.27 9.12
CA GLY A 8 -8.69 8.99 9.76
C GLY A 8 -9.35 10.19 10.46
N THR A 9 -8.61 11.28 10.66
CA THR A 9 -9.22 12.58 10.93
C THR A 9 -9.56 13.27 9.62
N LEU A 10 -10.85 13.50 9.36
CA LEU A 10 -11.31 14.38 8.27
C LEU A 10 -10.52 15.69 8.34
N PRO A 11 -9.75 16.06 7.30
CA PRO A 11 -8.96 17.28 7.32
C PRO A 11 -9.86 18.50 7.48
N ASP A 12 -9.25 19.62 7.89
CA ASP A 12 -9.95 20.91 7.94
C ASP A 12 -10.72 21.12 6.63
N PRO A 13 -12.01 21.53 6.66
CA PRO A 13 -12.76 21.84 5.43
C PRO A 13 -12.11 22.92 4.55
N ASN A 14 -11.13 23.66 5.08
CA ASN A 14 -10.31 24.64 4.35
C ASN A 14 -8.91 24.12 4.02
N TYR A 15 -8.66 22.82 4.23
CA TYR A 15 -7.41 22.17 3.84
C TYR A 15 -7.22 22.31 2.33
N ARG A 16 -6.00 22.65 1.93
CA ARG A 16 -5.61 22.65 0.53
C ARG A 16 -4.43 21.71 0.40
N PRO A 17 -4.45 20.79 -0.58
CA PRO A 17 -3.32 19.90 -0.80
C PRO A 17 -2.06 20.74 -1.05
N THR A 18 -0.91 20.27 -0.59
CA THR A 18 0.37 20.89 -0.94
C THR A 18 1.19 19.93 -1.75
N TYR A 19 1.63 20.34 -2.94
CA TYR A 19 2.60 19.54 -3.66
C TYR A 19 3.98 19.69 -3.03
N ARG A 20 4.55 18.58 -2.61
CA ARG A 20 5.96 18.45 -2.24
C ARG A 20 6.57 17.39 -3.14
N SER A 21 7.55 17.80 -3.95
CA SER A 21 8.40 16.81 -4.61
C SER A 21 9.10 16.01 -3.50
N ASN A 22 8.99 14.69 -3.56
CA ASN A 22 9.61 13.75 -2.61
C ASN A 22 11.13 13.62 -2.79
N GLY A 23 11.80 14.73 -3.09
CA GLY A 23 13.25 14.78 -3.30
C GLY A 23 13.68 14.43 -4.72
N ALA A 24 13.38 15.32 -5.66
CA ALA A 24 14.27 15.72 -6.76
C ALA A 24 14.88 14.61 -7.63
N CYS A 25 14.09 14.05 -8.56
CA CYS A 25 14.45 13.44 -9.86
C CYS A 25 15.64 12.45 -10.00
N ASP A 26 16.62 12.38 -9.13
CA ASP A 26 17.81 11.54 -9.29
C ASP A 26 17.54 10.15 -8.72
N ASP A 27 17.15 10.04 -7.45
CA ASP A 27 16.94 8.73 -6.79
C ASP A 27 15.61 8.10 -7.24
N LEU A 28 14.47 8.79 -7.06
CA LEU A 28 13.16 8.35 -7.57
C LEU A 28 13.14 8.24 -9.10
N GLY A 29 13.82 9.14 -9.81
CA GLY A 29 13.93 9.06 -11.27
C GLY A 29 14.71 7.82 -11.71
N ALA A 30 15.79 7.46 -11.01
CA ALA A 30 16.53 6.23 -11.27
C ALA A 30 15.68 4.98 -11.03
N LEU A 31 14.80 4.98 -10.03
CA LEU A 31 13.87 3.87 -9.78
C LEU A 31 12.90 3.68 -10.95
N VAL A 32 12.37 4.77 -11.54
CA VAL A 32 11.38 4.68 -12.62
C VAL A 32 11.99 4.61 -14.03
N ALA A 33 13.25 5.02 -14.21
CA ALA A 33 13.94 5.11 -15.49
C ALA A 33 13.91 3.85 -16.37
N PRO A 34 13.98 2.61 -15.82
CA PRO A 34 13.94 1.40 -16.62
C PRO A 34 12.56 1.11 -17.25
N TYR A 35 11.51 1.79 -16.80
CA TYR A 35 10.13 1.42 -17.09
C TYR A 35 9.43 2.42 -18.01
N SER A 36 8.35 1.95 -18.63
CA SER A 36 7.51 2.74 -19.51
C SER A 36 6.08 2.26 -19.42
N LEU A 37 5.13 3.19 -19.60
CA LEU A 37 3.70 2.91 -19.55
C LEU A 37 3.00 3.55 -20.76
N SER A 38 1.90 2.96 -21.20
CA SER A 38 1.00 3.62 -22.16
C SER A 38 0.40 4.88 -21.55
N ARG A 39 -0.12 5.79 -22.39
CA ARG A 39 -0.75 7.03 -21.93
C ARG A 39 -1.99 6.76 -21.07
N ALA A 40 -2.78 5.74 -21.42
CA ALA A 40 -3.91 5.29 -20.61
C ALA A 40 -3.46 4.79 -19.23
N GLN A 41 -2.42 3.94 -19.17
CA GLN A 41 -1.86 3.46 -17.90
C GLN A 41 -1.26 4.60 -17.06
N LEU A 42 -0.65 5.61 -17.67
CA LEU A 42 -0.15 6.80 -16.98
C LEU A 42 -1.29 7.66 -16.41
N ALA A 43 -2.39 7.83 -17.15
CA ALA A 43 -3.57 8.54 -16.65
C ALA A 43 -4.16 7.83 -15.43
N GLU A 44 -4.31 6.50 -15.52
CA GLU A 44 -4.77 5.67 -14.40
C GLU A 44 -3.83 5.75 -13.19
N ALA A 45 -2.53 5.58 -13.41
CA ALA A 45 -1.52 5.59 -12.34
C ALA A 45 -1.47 6.95 -11.63
N THR A 46 -1.38 8.03 -12.39
CA THR A 46 -1.27 9.38 -11.80
C THR A 46 -2.55 9.82 -11.13
N GLY A 47 -3.73 9.48 -11.68
CA GLY A 47 -5.03 9.83 -11.11
C GLY A 47 -5.37 11.33 -11.11
N ILE A 48 -4.47 12.20 -11.58
CA ILE A 48 -4.64 13.67 -11.60
C ILE A 48 -5.06 14.21 -12.97
N ALA A 49 -5.01 13.39 -14.01
CA ALA A 49 -5.22 13.83 -15.38
C ALA A 49 -5.81 12.72 -16.27
N ASP A 50 -6.52 13.13 -17.31
CA ASP A 50 -7.01 12.23 -18.34
C ASP A 50 -5.92 11.90 -19.38
N GLU A 51 -6.20 10.92 -20.24
CA GLU A 51 -5.26 10.47 -21.28
C GLU A 51 -4.84 11.60 -22.24
N ALA A 52 -5.75 12.53 -22.55
CA ALA A 52 -5.47 13.65 -23.45
C ALA A 52 -4.45 14.62 -22.84
N THR A 53 -4.60 14.92 -21.55
CA THR A 53 -3.67 15.75 -20.78
C THR A 53 -2.33 15.04 -20.63
N VAL A 54 -2.32 13.74 -20.31
CA VAL A 54 -1.10 12.93 -20.27
C VAL A 54 -0.38 12.94 -21.61
N ASN A 55 -1.10 12.81 -22.73
CA ASN A 55 -0.48 12.88 -24.05
C ASN A 55 0.21 14.24 -24.28
N SER A 56 -0.36 15.34 -23.78
CA SER A 56 0.29 16.65 -23.86
C SER A 56 1.58 16.75 -23.01
N TRP A 57 1.67 16.00 -21.89
CA TRP A 57 2.91 15.90 -21.12
C TRP A 57 3.98 15.14 -21.90
N VAL A 58 3.59 13.99 -22.48
CA VAL A 58 4.49 13.14 -23.27
C VAL A 58 5.03 13.89 -24.49
N GLU A 59 4.21 14.68 -25.18
CA GLU A 59 4.66 15.53 -26.30
C GLU A 59 5.68 16.59 -25.87
N GLN A 60 5.60 17.08 -24.62
CA GLN A 60 6.53 18.07 -24.09
C GLN A 60 7.84 17.45 -23.60
N CYS A 61 7.78 16.32 -22.89
CA CYS A 61 8.97 15.70 -22.29
C CYS A 61 9.65 14.69 -23.23
N CYS A 62 8.95 14.18 -24.25
CA CYS A 62 9.41 13.16 -25.18
C CYS A 62 8.94 13.48 -26.63
N PRO A 63 9.38 14.60 -27.23
CA PRO A 63 8.84 15.11 -28.49
C PRO A 63 9.04 14.18 -29.70
N ASP A 64 10.05 13.31 -29.65
CA ASP A 64 10.38 12.36 -30.72
C ASP A 64 9.74 10.97 -30.52
N LEU A 65 8.97 10.77 -29.44
CA LEU A 65 8.33 9.50 -29.15
C LEU A 65 7.14 9.26 -30.11
N ALA A 66 7.07 8.06 -30.68
CA ALA A 66 5.91 7.67 -31.49
C ALA A 66 4.61 7.70 -30.67
N ALA A 67 3.49 8.02 -31.32
CA ALA A 67 2.19 8.20 -30.66
C ALA A 67 1.71 6.95 -29.91
N ASP A 68 2.10 5.77 -30.40
CA ASP A 68 1.74 4.44 -29.93
C ASP A 68 2.85 3.76 -29.11
N ALA A 69 4.04 4.37 -29.00
CA ALA A 69 5.10 3.85 -28.15
C ALA A 69 4.84 4.18 -26.67
N PRO A 70 5.02 3.24 -25.72
CA PRO A 70 4.96 3.53 -24.29
C PRO A 70 5.87 4.70 -23.90
N ALA A 71 5.39 5.57 -23.03
CA ALA A 71 6.14 6.72 -22.56
C ALA A 71 7.08 6.32 -21.41
N PRO A 72 8.37 6.71 -21.47
CA PRO A 72 9.32 6.45 -20.40
C PRO A 72 8.91 7.23 -19.15
N LEU A 73 9.02 6.58 -17.97
CA LEU A 73 8.51 7.18 -16.74
C LEU A 73 9.38 8.33 -16.23
N GLU A 74 10.71 8.22 -16.29
CA GLU A 74 11.61 9.27 -15.76
C GLU A 74 11.37 10.64 -16.43
N PRO A 75 11.31 10.77 -17.77
CA PRO A 75 11.05 12.08 -18.38
C PRO A 75 9.69 12.66 -18.03
N VAL A 76 8.67 11.79 -17.87
CA VAL A 76 7.32 12.20 -17.49
C VAL A 76 7.29 12.67 -16.04
N LEU A 77 7.86 11.90 -15.11
CA LEU A 77 7.96 12.26 -13.69
C LEU A 77 8.72 13.58 -13.52
N ARG A 78 9.86 13.73 -14.21
CA ARG A 78 10.65 14.97 -14.18
C ARG A 78 9.87 16.16 -14.71
N TYR A 79 9.12 16.01 -15.81
CA TYR A 79 8.26 17.07 -16.32
C TYR A 79 7.16 17.45 -15.32
N LEU A 80 6.55 16.45 -14.67
CA LEU A 80 5.53 16.69 -13.64
C LEU A 80 6.11 17.51 -12.48
N ASP A 81 7.24 17.10 -11.94
CA ASP A 81 7.90 17.74 -10.79
C ASP A 81 8.41 19.15 -11.11
N GLU A 82 9.03 19.34 -12.28
CA GLU A 82 9.70 20.60 -12.61
C GLU A 82 8.76 21.65 -13.22
N SER A 83 7.70 21.23 -13.90
CA SER A 83 6.90 22.12 -14.76
C SER A 83 5.41 22.10 -14.49
N TYR A 84 4.82 20.93 -14.21
CA TYR A 84 3.35 20.80 -14.12
C TYR A 84 2.81 21.00 -12.71
N LEU A 85 3.30 20.22 -11.74
CA LEU A 85 2.82 20.21 -10.36
C LEU A 85 3.22 21.43 -9.51
N PRO A 86 4.24 22.23 -9.87
CA PRO A 86 4.46 23.51 -9.19
C PRO A 86 3.31 24.52 -9.33
N ASP A 87 2.38 24.33 -10.28
CA ASP A 87 1.19 25.18 -10.43
C ASP A 87 -0.04 24.55 -9.74
N PRO A 88 -0.57 25.18 -8.67
CA PRO A 88 -1.75 24.69 -7.96
C PRO A 88 -3.02 24.59 -8.80
N ALA A 89 -3.09 25.25 -9.96
CA ALA A 89 -4.22 25.09 -10.87
C ALA A 89 -4.32 23.68 -11.49
N ASN A 90 -3.23 22.90 -11.41
CA ASN A 90 -3.14 21.56 -11.97
C ASN A 90 -3.40 20.45 -10.95
N TRP A 91 -3.65 20.81 -9.69
CA TRP A 91 -3.87 19.84 -8.62
C TRP A 91 -5.27 19.23 -8.73
N PRO A 92 -5.45 17.96 -8.33
CA PRO A 92 -6.79 17.43 -8.13
C PRO A 92 -7.51 18.28 -7.08
N GLY A 93 -8.86 18.30 -7.16
CA GLY A 93 -9.75 19.37 -6.66
C GLY A 93 -9.54 19.92 -5.24
N ASP A 94 -10.61 19.99 -4.45
CA ASP A 94 -10.54 20.45 -3.06
C ASP A 94 -10.68 19.25 -2.09
N ASN A 95 -10.35 18.03 -2.56
CA ASN A 95 -10.52 16.84 -1.75
C ASN A 95 -9.36 16.75 -0.75
N PRO A 96 -9.65 16.51 0.55
CA PRO A 96 -8.62 16.31 1.57
C PRO A 96 -7.54 15.27 1.24
N TYR A 97 -7.86 14.25 0.44
CA TYR A 97 -6.95 13.16 0.06
C TYR A 97 -6.10 13.48 -1.18
N ASP A 98 -6.28 14.66 -1.79
CA ASP A 98 -5.57 15.07 -3.00
C ASP A 98 -4.06 15.23 -2.77
N GLU A 99 -3.62 15.54 -1.55
CA GLU A 99 -2.20 15.63 -1.22
C GLU A 99 -1.49 14.29 -1.33
N PHE A 100 -2.16 13.20 -0.93
CA PHE A 100 -1.58 11.86 -1.00
C PHE A 100 -1.39 11.41 -2.45
N ILE A 101 -2.33 11.78 -3.33
CA ILE A 101 -2.18 11.56 -4.77
C ILE A 101 -0.95 12.31 -5.29
N LEU A 102 -0.74 13.55 -4.86
CA LEU A 102 0.36 14.40 -5.31
C LEU A 102 1.74 13.94 -4.80
N GLU A 103 1.83 13.43 -3.57
CA GLU A 103 3.08 12.93 -3.00
C GLU A 103 3.46 11.55 -3.59
N ASN A 104 2.49 10.73 -3.99
CA ASN A 104 2.75 9.32 -4.30
C ASN A 104 2.87 8.98 -5.79
N ILE A 105 2.97 9.97 -6.68
CA ILE A 105 2.93 9.76 -8.15
C ILE A 105 3.94 8.70 -8.62
N ALA A 106 5.19 8.76 -8.17
CA ALA A 106 6.22 7.79 -8.57
C ALA A 106 5.86 6.36 -8.12
N ALA A 107 5.42 6.20 -6.86
CA ALA A 107 4.99 4.92 -6.32
C ALA A 107 3.76 4.37 -7.06
N ARG A 108 2.81 5.23 -7.47
CA ARG A 108 1.64 4.84 -8.25
C ARG A 108 2.00 4.43 -9.68
N MET A 109 2.94 5.11 -10.32
CA MET A 109 3.48 4.68 -11.62
C MET A 109 4.15 3.31 -11.50
N LEU A 110 4.98 3.09 -10.47
CA LEU A 110 5.61 1.79 -10.22
C LEU A 110 4.59 0.70 -9.86
N ALA A 111 3.54 1.02 -9.09
CA ALA A 111 2.45 0.09 -8.80
C ALA A 111 1.81 -0.44 -10.09
N ARG A 112 1.58 0.45 -11.06
CA ARG A 112 1.04 0.03 -12.37
C ARG A 112 2.03 -0.83 -13.16
N VAL A 113 3.33 -0.58 -13.08
CA VAL A 113 4.36 -1.44 -13.69
C VAL A 113 4.42 -2.81 -13.01
N VAL A 114 4.31 -2.87 -11.69
CA VAL A 114 4.22 -4.14 -10.93
C VAL A 114 2.98 -4.91 -11.37
N ALA A 115 1.82 -4.26 -11.39
CA ALA A 115 0.57 -4.88 -11.84
C ALA A 115 0.69 -5.49 -13.25
N GLU A 116 1.26 -4.74 -14.19
CA GLU A 116 1.47 -5.22 -15.57
C GLU A 116 2.47 -6.38 -15.65
N SER A 117 3.53 -6.33 -14.84
CA SER A 117 4.60 -7.33 -14.88
C SER A 117 4.19 -8.66 -14.26
N PHE A 118 3.27 -8.66 -13.30
CA PHE A 118 2.90 -9.85 -12.53
C PHE A 118 1.44 -10.32 -12.69
N GLY A 119 0.55 -9.48 -13.23
CA GLY A 119 -0.90 -9.73 -13.25
C GLY A 119 -1.31 -11.02 -13.96
N ALA A 120 -0.76 -11.27 -15.16
CA ALA A 120 -1.12 -12.44 -15.96
C ALA A 120 -0.54 -13.77 -15.44
N ASP A 121 0.62 -13.73 -14.77
CA ASP A 121 1.42 -14.93 -14.45
C ASP A 121 1.29 -15.39 -13.00
N ARG A 122 0.78 -14.54 -12.08
CA ARG A 122 0.69 -14.86 -10.64
C ARG A 122 -0.71 -14.73 -10.02
N SER A 123 -1.77 -14.71 -10.82
CA SER A 123 -3.17 -14.61 -10.34
C SER A 123 -3.56 -15.68 -9.32
N GLY A 124 -2.95 -16.88 -9.36
CA GLY A 124 -3.16 -17.95 -8.38
C GLY A 124 -2.47 -17.74 -7.03
N ASN A 125 -1.51 -16.82 -6.93
CA ASN A 125 -0.68 -16.59 -5.74
C ASN A 125 -0.48 -15.09 -5.40
N TYR A 126 -1.47 -14.26 -5.76
CA TYR A 126 -1.38 -12.82 -5.59
C TYR A 126 -1.32 -12.40 -4.11
N CYS A 127 -1.96 -13.15 -3.20
CA CYS A 127 -1.90 -12.88 -1.75
C CYS A 127 -0.47 -12.98 -1.22
N GLU A 128 0.30 -13.99 -1.63
CA GLU A 128 1.71 -14.10 -1.20
C GLU A 128 2.57 -13.00 -1.84
N LEU A 129 2.31 -12.65 -3.11
CA LEU A 129 3.00 -11.53 -3.75
C LEU A 129 2.71 -10.20 -3.06
N LEU A 130 1.44 -9.90 -2.77
CA LEU A 130 1.03 -8.68 -2.06
C LEU A 130 1.56 -8.67 -0.63
N ALA A 131 1.54 -9.80 0.08
CA ALA A 131 2.12 -9.91 1.41
C ALA A 131 3.64 -9.68 1.38
N LEU A 132 4.35 -10.20 0.37
CA LEU A 132 5.76 -9.91 0.15
C LEU A 132 6.00 -8.43 -0.13
N ILE A 133 5.22 -7.83 -1.03
CA ILE A 133 5.32 -6.40 -1.35
C ILE A 133 5.10 -5.56 -0.09
N ALA A 134 4.04 -5.84 0.67
CA ALA A 134 3.75 -5.14 1.91
C ALA A 134 4.85 -5.34 2.97
N THR A 135 5.46 -6.53 3.03
CA THR A 135 6.63 -6.79 3.87
C THR A 135 7.81 -5.91 3.48
N LEU A 136 8.10 -5.77 2.18
CA LEU A 136 9.17 -4.91 1.70
C LEU A 136 8.88 -3.44 2.02
N VAL A 137 7.64 -2.99 1.79
CA VAL A 137 7.19 -1.62 2.12
C VAL A 137 7.39 -1.35 3.62
N LEU A 138 7.00 -2.30 4.48
CA LEU A 138 7.19 -2.17 5.93
C LEU A 138 8.68 -2.12 6.31
N ILE A 139 9.53 -2.96 5.71
CA ILE A 139 10.98 -2.93 5.96
C ILE A 139 11.57 -1.60 5.49
N ALA A 140 11.13 -1.07 4.35
CA ALA A 140 11.61 0.21 3.80
C ALA A 140 11.34 1.38 4.75
N ARG A 141 10.23 1.37 5.51
CA ARG A 141 9.92 2.39 6.54
C ARG A 141 10.98 2.46 7.66
N TYR A 142 11.59 1.32 7.97
CA TYR A 142 12.58 1.19 9.05
C TYR A 142 14.02 1.07 8.53
N TRP A 143 14.22 1.27 7.22
CA TRP A 143 15.51 1.13 6.57
C TRP A 143 16.37 2.38 6.75
N ASP A 144 17.54 2.23 7.36
CA ASP A 144 18.51 3.33 7.58
C ASP A 144 19.85 3.10 6.84
N ALA A 145 19.87 2.13 5.92
CA ALA A 145 21.03 1.81 5.09
C ALA A 145 20.88 2.36 3.65
N PRO A 146 21.93 2.33 2.81
CA PRO A 146 21.84 2.83 1.44
C PRO A 146 20.76 2.14 0.60
N GLU A 147 20.14 2.88 -0.31
CA GLU A 147 19.06 2.34 -1.18
C GLU A 147 19.51 1.18 -2.06
N ASP A 148 20.74 1.25 -2.59
CA ASP A 148 21.33 0.15 -3.38
C ASP A 148 21.36 -1.18 -2.59
N ALA A 149 21.54 -1.13 -1.27
CA ALA A 149 21.50 -2.31 -0.42
C ALA A 149 20.07 -2.87 -0.37
N PHE A 150 19.07 -2.02 -0.18
CA PHE A 150 17.66 -2.42 -0.22
C PHE A 150 17.24 -2.99 -1.58
N LEU A 151 17.68 -2.36 -2.67
CA LEU A 151 17.38 -2.83 -4.04
C LEU A 151 17.88 -4.26 -4.29
N SER A 152 18.95 -4.66 -3.59
CA SER A 152 19.54 -5.99 -3.67
C SER A 152 18.92 -7.02 -2.71
N LEU A 153 17.96 -6.63 -1.87
CA LEU A 153 17.41 -7.46 -0.79
C LEU A 153 16.74 -8.75 -1.29
N LEU A 154 16.15 -8.70 -2.48
CA LEU A 154 15.50 -9.83 -3.14
C LEU A 154 16.42 -10.63 -4.06
N ASN A 155 17.71 -10.30 -4.16
CA ASN A 155 18.66 -11.09 -4.92
C ASN A 155 18.73 -12.52 -4.37
N SER A 156 18.96 -13.50 -5.25
CA SER A 156 19.02 -14.92 -4.86
C SER A 156 20.08 -15.20 -3.78
N GLU A 157 21.17 -14.43 -3.78
CA GLU A 157 22.21 -14.47 -2.75
C GLU A 157 22.57 -13.02 -2.35
N PRO A 158 21.89 -12.43 -1.34
CA PRO A 158 22.26 -11.12 -0.84
C PRO A 158 23.56 -11.20 -0.03
N THR A 159 24.27 -10.08 0.06
CA THR A 159 25.52 -10.03 0.83
C THR A 159 25.24 -10.13 2.33
N ALA A 160 26.25 -10.52 3.11
CA ALA A 160 26.13 -10.52 4.57
C ALA A 160 25.90 -9.12 5.16
N GLU A 161 26.30 -8.07 4.44
CA GLU A 161 26.06 -6.67 4.80
C GLU A 161 24.57 -6.34 4.66
N VAL A 162 23.94 -6.69 3.53
CA VAL A 162 22.50 -6.51 3.29
C VAL A 162 21.66 -7.29 4.31
N GLU A 163 22.10 -8.49 4.72
CA GLU A 163 21.44 -9.20 5.83
C GLU A 163 21.58 -8.48 7.16
N GLY A 164 22.74 -7.85 7.42
CA GLY A 164 22.97 -7.03 8.60
C GLY A 164 22.01 -5.84 8.65
N ASP A 165 21.91 -5.10 7.54
CA ASP A 165 21.01 -3.96 7.39
C ASP A 165 19.54 -4.38 7.56
N LEU A 166 19.16 -5.55 7.03
CA LEU A 166 17.82 -6.13 7.26
C LEU A 166 17.55 -6.44 8.74
N GLN A 167 18.54 -6.96 9.48
CA GLN A 167 18.35 -7.19 10.92
C GLN A 167 18.27 -5.87 11.69
N GLU A 168 19.01 -4.85 11.28
CA GLU A 168 18.95 -3.51 11.88
C GLU A 168 17.59 -2.85 11.66
N ALA A 169 17.04 -2.92 10.44
CA ALA A 169 15.69 -2.43 10.15
C ALA A 169 14.62 -3.09 11.04
N ILE A 170 14.76 -4.40 11.32
CA ILE A 170 13.84 -5.11 12.22
C ILE A 170 14.02 -4.67 13.67
N ALA A 171 15.27 -4.44 14.11
CA ALA A 171 15.54 -3.93 15.44
C ALA A 171 14.98 -2.50 15.64
N ASN A 172 14.91 -1.71 14.57
CA ASN A 172 14.35 -0.37 14.57
C ASN A 172 12.81 -0.36 14.54
N ALA A 173 12.18 -1.45 14.08
CA ALA A 173 10.73 -1.59 14.12
C ALA A 173 10.22 -1.72 15.58
N PRO A 174 8.97 -1.31 15.86
CA PRO A 174 8.34 -1.47 17.17
C PRO A 174 8.43 -2.92 17.70
N GLU A 175 8.74 -3.07 19.00
CA GLU A 175 8.95 -4.39 19.63
C GLU A 175 7.71 -5.31 19.50
N SER A 176 6.51 -4.74 19.45
CA SER A 176 5.24 -5.45 19.22
C SER A 176 5.26 -6.24 17.91
N LEU A 177 5.97 -5.75 16.89
CA LEU A 177 6.03 -6.33 15.55
C LEU A 177 7.10 -7.41 15.41
N HIS A 178 8.08 -7.49 16.31
CA HIS A 178 9.22 -8.40 16.18
C HIS A 178 8.81 -9.87 15.96
N PRO A 179 7.83 -10.46 16.68
CA PRO A 179 7.41 -11.83 16.41
C PRO A 179 6.82 -12.01 15.01
N LEU A 180 6.01 -11.06 14.55
CA LEU A 180 5.38 -11.11 13.23
C LEU A 180 6.43 -10.98 12.12
N LEU A 181 7.35 -10.00 12.25
CA LEU A 181 8.43 -9.79 11.30
C LEU A 181 9.36 -11.01 11.23
N THR A 182 9.82 -11.51 12.38
CA THR A 182 10.86 -12.56 12.42
C THR A 182 10.33 -13.96 12.14
N GLU A 183 9.11 -14.28 12.56
CA GLU A 183 8.56 -15.64 12.48
C GLU A 183 7.61 -15.86 11.30
N LEU A 184 6.99 -14.80 10.75
CA LEU A 184 6.06 -14.89 9.63
C LEU A 184 6.61 -14.28 8.34
N LEU A 185 7.00 -12.99 8.37
CA LEU A 185 7.28 -12.24 7.15
C LEU A 185 8.71 -12.48 6.61
N LEU A 186 9.72 -12.49 7.48
CA LEU A 186 11.10 -12.74 7.06
C LEU A 186 11.32 -14.11 6.40
N PRO A 187 10.77 -15.22 6.93
CA PRO A 187 10.89 -16.50 6.25
C PRO A 187 10.33 -16.45 4.83
N ALA A 188 9.16 -15.84 4.64
CA ALA A 188 8.53 -15.70 3.32
C ALA A 188 9.38 -14.85 2.37
N LEU A 189 9.94 -13.72 2.85
CA LEU A 189 10.86 -12.89 2.08
C LEU A 189 12.10 -13.66 1.63
N ARG A 190 12.69 -14.46 2.53
CA ARG A 190 13.88 -15.27 2.23
C ARG A 190 13.59 -16.37 1.22
N GLU A 191 12.43 -17.01 1.31
CA GLU A 191 11.97 -18.02 0.36
C GLU A 191 11.78 -17.42 -1.05
N ALA A 192 11.25 -16.19 -1.11
CA ALA A 192 10.98 -15.46 -2.33
C ALA A 192 12.22 -15.11 -3.19
N ARG A 193 13.42 -14.98 -2.62
CA ARG A 193 14.66 -14.53 -3.31
C ARG A 193 15.09 -15.34 -4.53
N SER A 194 14.69 -16.60 -4.60
CA SER A 194 15.01 -17.49 -5.73
C SER A 194 13.89 -17.56 -6.78
N THR A 195 12.81 -16.81 -6.60
CA THR A 195 11.61 -16.88 -7.42
C THR A 195 11.47 -15.75 -8.43
N PHE A 196 12.33 -14.72 -8.35
CA PHE A 196 12.29 -13.54 -9.20
C PHE A 196 13.58 -13.42 -10.02
N THR A 197 13.46 -12.96 -11.25
CA THR A 197 14.58 -12.45 -12.03
C THR A 197 15.15 -11.19 -11.38
N ALA A 198 16.38 -10.81 -11.75
CA ALA A 198 17.00 -9.59 -11.22
C ALA A 198 16.16 -8.32 -11.49
N ALA A 199 15.51 -8.25 -12.66
CA ALA A 199 14.65 -7.12 -13.03
C ALA A 199 13.35 -7.10 -12.20
N GLU A 200 12.72 -8.25 -11.97
CA GLU A 200 11.54 -8.37 -11.11
C GLU A 200 11.87 -8.04 -9.65
N ALA A 201 12.99 -8.54 -9.14
CA ALA A 201 13.47 -8.24 -7.80
C ALA A 201 13.69 -6.73 -7.62
N GLN A 202 14.36 -6.10 -8.58
CA GLN A 202 14.61 -4.65 -8.59
C GLN A 202 13.33 -3.83 -8.73
N LEU A 203 12.34 -4.29 -9.50
CA LEU A 203 11.03 -3.65 -9.60
C LEU A 203 10.28 -3.69 -8.26
N LEU A 204 10.24 -4.85 -7.59
CA LEU A 204 9.55 -5.01 -6.31
C LEU A 204 10.22 -4.20 -5.20
N THR A 205 11.55 -4.23 -5.09
CA THR A 205 12.29 -3.44 -4.10
C THR A 205 12.25 -1.95 -4.41
N GLY A 206 12.32 -1.55 -5.69
CA GLY A 206 12.17 -0.16 -6.11
C GLY A 206 10.78 0.40 -5.83
N TYR A 207 9.73 -0.37 -6.11
CA TYR A 207 8.37 -0.02 -5.70
C TYR A 207 8.27 0.13 -4.18
N ALA A 208 8.83 -0.81 -3.42
CA ALA A 208 8.76 -0.76 -1.96
C ALA A 208 9.51 0.43 -1.35
N LEU A 209 10.63 0.86 -1.92
CA LEU A 209 11.27 2.14 -1.53
C LEU A 209 10.35 3.32 -1.84
N ALA A 210 9.81 3.39 -3.06
CA ALA A 210 8.90 4.48 -3.42
C ALA A 210 7.66 4.54 -2.50
N ALA A 211 7.09 3.39 -2.16
CA ALA A 211 5.88 3.28 -1.34
C ALA A 211 6.12 3.30 0.18
N GLY A 212 7.27 2.86 0.67
CA GLY A 212 7.55 2.74 2.10
C GLY A 212 8.49 3.81 2.65
N TYR A 213 9.39 4.32 1.82
CA TYR A 213 10.36 5.35 2.21
C TYR A 213 9.92 6.75 1.73
N TYR A 214 9.48 6.86 0.48
CA TYR A 214 9.14 8.15 -0.12
C TYR A 214 7.67 8.57 0.06
N ALA A 215 6.73 7.61 0.07
CA ALA A 215 5.29 7.89 0.19
C ALA A 215 4.81 8.22 1.61
N GLY A 216 5.73 8.34 2.58
CA GLY A 216 5.42 8.76 3.95
C GLY A 216 4.40 7.87 4.65
N GLU A 217 3.36 8.49 5.23
CA GLU A 217 2.34 7.85 6.09
C GLU A 217 1.22 7.15 5.31
N HIS A 218 1.31 7.05 3.96
CA HIS A 218 0.22 6.57 3.09
C HIS A 218 0.54 5.35 2.20
N PRO A 219 1.30 4.34 2.66
CA PRO A 219 1.67 3.20 1.84
C PRO A 219 0.46 2.37 1.35
N TYR A 220 -0.66 2.38 2.10
CA TYR A 220 -1.88 1.67 1.72
C TYR A 220 -2.46 2.11 0.37
N GLU A 221 -2.38 3.40 0.03
CA GLU A 221 -2.95 3.92 -1.23
C GLU A 221 -2.19 3.40 -2.45
N THR A 222 -0.87 3.32 -2.33
CA THR A 222 -0.01 2.79 -3.39
C THR A 222 -0.21 1.30 -3.57
N LEU A 223 -0.35 0.54 -2.47
CA LEU A 223 -0.57 -0.90 -2.53
C LEU A 223 -1.97 -1.25 -3.05
N ASN A 224 -2.99 -0.43 -2.74
CA ASN A 224 -4.34 -0.62 -3.24
C ASN A 224 -4.40 -0.66 -4.77
N GLY A 225 -3.60 0.16 -5.47
CA GLY A 225 -3.51 0.13 -6.93
C GLY A 225 -3.07 -1.24 -7.48
N ILE A 226 -2.09 -1.88 -6.83
CA ILE A 226 -1.63 -3.23 -7.18
C ILE A 226 -2.72 -4.26 -6.83
N HIS A 227 -3.33 -4.11 -5.67
CA HIS A 227 -4.35 -5.02 -5.17
C HIS A 227 -5.57 -5.07 -6.08
N VAL A 228 -6.10 -3.91 -6.48
CA VAL A 228 -7.23 -3.79 -7.41
C VAL A 228 -6.88 -4.41 -8.77
N ALA A 229 -5.68 -4.15 -9.28
CA ALA A 229 -5.25 -4.69 -10.57
C ALA A 229 -5.17 -6.22 -10.57
N PHE A 230 -4.76 -6.85 -9.47
CA PHE A 230 -4.74 -8.31 -9.34
C PHE A 230 -6.10 -8.93 -9.03
N ALA A 231 -7.02 -8.19 -8.40
CA ALA A 231 -8.36 -8.68 -8.09
C ALA A 231 -9.33 -8.62 -9.28
N ALA A 232 -9.03 -7.82 -10.30
CA ALA A 232 -9.84 -7.70 -11.52
C ALA A 232 -9.95 -9.01 -12.34
N ASP A 233 -9.02 -9.96 -12.13
CA ASP A 233 -8.98 -11.26 -12.82
C ASP A 233 -9.78 -12.36 -12.07
N ASP A 234 -11.10 -12.22 -11.97
CA ASP A 234 -12.06 -13.24 -11.45
C ASP A 234 -12.26 -13.35 -9.92
N ARG A 235 -11.97 -12.30 -9.12
CA ARG A 235 -12.25 -12.30 -7.66
C ARG A 235 -13.35 -11.30 -7.29
N THR A 236 -14.21 -11.65 -6.34
CA THR A 236 -15.27 -10.77 -5.86
C THR A 236 -14.67 -9.65 -5.02
N LEU A 237 -14.28 -8.55 -5.68
CA LEU A 237 -14.09 -7.26 -5.02
C LEU A 237 -15.33 -6.95 -4.16
N PRO A 238 -15.16 -6.26 -3.01
CA PRO A 238 -16.29 -5.70 -2.29
C PRO A 238 -17.18 -4.93 -3.26
N ASP A 239 -18.47 -5.26 -3.31
CA ASP A 239 -19.39 -4.51 -4.14
C ASP A 239 -19.63 -3.10 -3.57
N ASP A 240 -20.16 -2.21 -4.42
CA ASP A 240 -20.44 -0.82 -4.02
C ASP A 240 -21.39 -0.74 -2.81
N GLU A 241 -22.27 -1.74 -2.63
CA GLU A 241 -23.19 -1.82 -1.49
C GLU A 241 -22.44 -2.10 -0.18
N LEU A 242 -21.48 -3.04 -0.20
CA LEU A 242 -20.63 -3.36 0.94
C LEU A 242 -19.73 -2.18 1.31
N MET A 243 -19.10 -1.55 0.31
CA MET A 243 -18.29 -0.34 0.50
C MET A 243 -19.10 0.78 1.17
N THR A 244 -20.28 1.09 0.62
CA THR A 244 -21.19 2.10 1.18
C THR A 244 -21.62 1.76 2.61
N SER A 245 -21.90 0.48 2.88
CA SER A 245 -22.32 0.02 4.21
C SER A 245 -21.24 0.20 5.26
N VAL A 246 -19.98 -0.13 4.93
CA VAL A 246 -18.84 0.08 5.83
C VAL A 246 -18.59 1.56 6.07
N GLU A 247 -18.67 2.41 5.04
CA GLU A 247 -18.59 3.86 5.20
C GLU A 247 -19.69 4.41 6.13
N ASP A 248 -20.93 3.95 5.98
CA ASP A 248 -22.05 4.40 6.80
C ASP A 248 -21.86 4.01 8.27
N VAL A 249 -21.31 2.82 8.54
CA VAL A 249 -20.94 2.39 9.90
C VAL A 249 -19.84 3.27 10.48
N LEU A 250 -18.78 3.55 9.71
CA LEU A 250 -17.70 4.45 10.14
C LEU A 250 -18.23 5.86 10.45
N LYS A 251 -19.07 6.42 9.56
CA LYS A 251 -19.72 7.72 9.76
C LYS A 251 -20.61 7.72 11.01
N ALA A 252 -21.36 6.66 11.25
CA ALA A 252 -22.23 6.53 12.42
C ALA A 252 -21.42 6.48 13.72
N ASN A 253 -20.35 5.67 13.79
CA ASN A 253 -19.47 5.58 14.96
C ASN A 253 -18.78 6.92 15.25
N PHE A 254 -18.30 7.62 14.21
CA PHE A 254 -17.70 8.95 14.36
C PHE A 254 -18.71 9.97 14.91
N GLN A 255 -19.94 9.98 14.40
CA GLN A 255 -21.00 10.88 14.88
C GLN A 255 -21.39 10.58 16.33
N ALA A 256 -21.45 9.29 16.72
CA ALA A 256 -21.74 8.87 18.08
C ALA A 256 -20.64 9.34 19.06
N ALA A 257 -19.37 9.09 18.74
CA ALA A 257 -18.24 9.52 19.55
C ALA A 257 -18.20 11.06 19.74
N ARG A 258 -18.52 11.83 18.69
CA ARG A 258 -18.65 13.28 18.77
C ARG A 258 -19.79 13.73 19.69
N ALA A 259 -20.94 13.06 19.64
CA ALA A 259 -22.07 13.35 20.51
C ALA A 259 -21.78 13.05 21.99
N GLU A 260 -21.06 11.96 22.28
CA GLU A 260 -20.62 11.58 23.64
C GLU A 260 -19.62 12.58 24.22
N SER A 261 -18.73 13.17 23.39
CA SER A 261 -17.83 14.26 23.83
C SER A 261 -18.57 15.50 24.37
N GLY A 262 -19.87 15.65 24.05
CA GLY A 262 -20.73 16.76 24.46
C GLY A 262 -21.74 16.44 25.56
N ALA A 263 -21.93 15.17 25.94
CA ALA A 263 -22.91 14.75 26.94
C ALA A 263 -22.50 13.46 27.66
N ALA A 264 -22.71 13.40 28.98
CA ALA A 264 -22.51 12.20 29.79
C ALA A 264 -23.55 11.12 29.43
N VAL A 265 -23.28 10.33 28.40
CA VAL A 265 -24.06 9.15 27.99
C VAL A 265 -23.15 7.93 28.13
N GLU A 266 -23.72 6.77 28.47
CA GLU A 266 -22.99 5.49 28.50
C GLU A 266 -22.35 5.24 27.13
N ASN A 267 -21.03 5.07 27.08
CA ASN A 267 -20.27 4.75 25.87
C ASN A 267 -20.93 3.56 25.16
N GLN A 268 -21.55 3.80 24.00
CA GLN A 268 -22.11 2.72 23.20
C GLN A 268 -20.97 1.92 22.56
N GLU A 269 -21.07 0.58 22.55
CA GLU A 269 -20.13 -0.23 21.78
C GLU A 269 -20.18 0.20 20.31
N PRO A 270 -19.04 0.38 19.64
CA PRO A 270 -19.00 0.77 18.24
C PRO A 270 -19.72 -0.30 17.40
N HIS A 271 -20.47 0.15 16.39
CA HIS A 271 -21.09 -0.75 15.42
C HIS A 271 -19.99 -1.51 14.67
N GLN A 272 -20.12 -2.84 14.60
CA GLN A 272 -19.17 -3.73 13.94
C GLN A 272 -19.81 -4.43 12.74
N PHE A 273 -18.98 -4.63 11.72
CA PHE A 273 -19.22 -5.43 10.54
C PHE A 273 -18.52 -6.78 10.70
N THR A 274 -19.30 -7.87 10.76
CA THR A 274 -18.74 -9.22 10.98
C THR A 274 -18.49 -9.94 9.67
N LEU A 275 -17.22 -10.23 9.39
CA LEU A 275 -16.75 -11.05 8.27
C LEU A 275 -16.53 -12.52 8.69
N PRO A 276 -16.61 -13.47 7.75
CA PRO A 276 -16.26 -14.86 8.05
C PRO A 276 -14.77 -15.00 8.38
N GLY A 277 -14.42 -15.91 9.30
CA GLY A 277 -13.03 -16.14 9.71
C GLY A 277 -12.24 -17.05 8.76
N ASP A 278 -12.48 -16.97 7.46
CA ASP A 278 -11.88 -17.79 6.40
C ASP A 278 -11.13 -16.93 5.37
N GLN A 279 -10.70 -17.56 4.28
CA GLN A 279 -9.98 -16.89 3.19
C GLN A 279 -10.77 -15.70 2.64
N ASP A 280 -12.03 -15.92 2.27
CA ASP A 280 -12.88 -14.88 1.65
C ASP A 280 -13.06 -13.69 2.58
N GLY A 281 -13.25 -13.94 3.89
CA GLY A 281 -13.36 -12.87 4.86
C GLY A 281 -12.07 -12.07 5.05
N TYR A 282 -10.90 -12.72 5.09
CA TYR A 282 -9.62 -12.01 5.19
C TYR A 282 -9.27 -11.25 3.90
N GLU A 283 -9.53 -11.82 2.72
CA GLU A 283 -9.36 -11.11 1.43
C GLU A 283 -10.31 -9.89 1.37
N THR A 284 -11.57 -10.06 1.75
CA THR A 284 -12.55 -8.95 1.83
C THR A 284 -12.08 -7.87 2.80
N ALA A 285 -11.59 -8.25 3.98
CA ALA A 285 -11.07 -7.30 4.96
C ALA A 285 -9.86 -6.53 4.43
N ALA A 286 -8.93 -7.21 3.77
CA ALA A 286 -7.78 -6.59 3.11
C ALA A 286 -8.22 -5.59 2.04
N HIS A 287 -9.22 -5.93 1.21
CA HIS A 287 -9.79 -5.00 0.23
C HIS A 287 -10.45 -3.78 0.86
N LEU A 288 -11.24 -4.01 1.92
CA LEU A 288 -11.90 -2.92 2.64
C LEU A 288 -10.88 -1.97 3.26
N ILE A 289 -9.81 -2.47 3.88
CA ILE A 289 -8.75 -1.62 4.44
C ILE A 289 -7.97 -0.90 3.35
N ALA A 290 -7.69 -1.56 2.23
CA ALA A 290 -6.97 -0.96 1.11
C ALA A 290 -7.74 0.25 0.52
N ALA A 291 -9.07 0.17 0.46
CA ALA A 291 -9.92 1.25 -0.04
C ALA A 291 -10.34 2.25 1.04
N LEU A 292 -10.51 1.79 2.28
CA LEU A 292 -10.96 2.56 3.45
C LEU A 292 -10.07 2.15 4.63
N PRO A 293 -8.93 2.81 4.87
CA PRO A 293 -7.96 2.39 5.90
C PRO A 293 -8.58 2.19 7.28
N GLN A 294 -9.56 3.02 7.66
CA GLN A 294 -10.26 2.96 8.96
C GLN A 294 -11.24 1.79 9.07
N ALA A 295 -11.47 1.02 8.00
CA ALA A 295 -12.36 -0.14 8.05
C ALA A 295 -11.92 -1.17 9.11
N HIS A 296 -10.63 -1.22 9.46
CA HIS A 296 -10.12 -2.10 10.50
C HIS A 296 -10.78 -1.87 11.88
N ASP A 297 -11.22 -0.63 12.19
CA ASP A 297 -11.88 -0.29 13.45
C ASP A 297 -13.26 -0.94 13.61
N VAL A 298 -13.90 -1.25 12.48
CA VAL A 298 -15.27 -1.73 12.43
C VAL A 298 -15.36 -3.17 11.96
N ILE A 299 -14.26 -3.81 11.55
CA ILE A 299 -14.26 -5.21 11.13
C ILE A 299 -14.07 -6.14 12.34
N ALA A 300 -14.95 -7.12 12.45
CA ALA A 300 -14.82 -8.27 13.35
C ALA A 300 -14.88 -9.57 12.55
N PHE A 301 -14.27 -10.64 13.06
CA PHE A 301 -14.34 -11.97 12.43
C PHE A 301 -15.20 -12.92 13.24
N SER A 302 -16.11 -13.63 12.58
CA SER A 302 -16.88 -14.70 13.22
C SER A 302 -15.96 -15.87 13.56
N THR A 303 -16.10 -16.43 14.78
CA THR A 303 -15.44 -17.69 15.15
C THR A 303 -16.03 -18.83 14.33
N GLN A 304 -15.21 -19.55 13.55
CA GLN A 304 -15.70 -20.71 12.80
C GLN A 304 -16.17 -21.83 13.75
N PRO A 305 -17.38 -22.37 13.56
CA PRO A 305 -17.81 -23.54 14.32
C PRO A 305 -17.09 -24.80 13.79
N GLY A 306 -16.16 -25.35 14.56
CA GLY A 306 -15.90 -26.80 14.53
C GLY A 306 -14.75 -27.35 13.67
N GLU A 307 -13.79 -26.56 13.21
CA GLU A 307 -12.51 -27.11 12.69
C GLU A 307 -11.39 -26.86 13.71
N GLY A 308 -10.99 -27.93 14.41
CA GLY A 308 -9.93 -27.87 15.39
C GLY A 308 -8.56 -27.62 14.75
N ALA A 309 -7.84 -26.62 15.27
CA ALA A 309 -6.41 -26.59 15.60
C ALA A 309 -5.39 -27.29 14.68
N SER A 310 -5.61 -27.43 13.37
CA SER A 310 -4.58 -27.92 12.46
C SER A 310 -4.47 -27.04 11.24
N ALA A 311 -3.35 -26.33 11.16
CA ALA A 311 -2.81 -25.61 10.00
C ALA A 311 -3.88 -24.96 9.11
N LEU A 312 -4.07 -23.64 9.24
CA LEU A 312 -4.74 -22.84 8.21
C LEU A 312 -4.35 -23.40 6.84
N ALA A 313 -5.33 -23.80 6.02
CA ALA A 313 -5.06 -24.15 4.63
C ALA A 313 -4.21 -23.03 4.01
N ALA A 314 -3.25 -23.37 3.14
CA ALA A 314 -2.24 -22.42 2.65
C ALA A 314 -2.87 -21.10 2.18
N ASP A 315 -3.99 -21.18 1.45
CA ASP A 315 -4.73 -20.03 0.94
C ASP A 315 -5.33 -19.15 2.07
N ARG A 316 -5.89 -19.76 3.12
CA ARG A 316 -6.38 -19.04 4.31
C ARG A 316 -5.23 -18.33 5.04
N ARG A 317 -4.04 -18.95 5.09
CA ARG A 317 -2.85 -18.34 5.69
C ARG A 317 -2.34 -17.16 4.87
N ALA A 318 -2.35 -17.26 3.55
CA ALA A 318 -1.95 -16.19 2.66
C ALA A 318 -2.89 -14.97 2.80
N ALA A 319 -4.21 -15.20 2.77
CA ALA A 319 -5.21 -14.14 2.97
C ALA A 319 -5.12 -13.50 4.37
N PHE A 320 -4.94 -14.31 5.42
CA PHE A 320 -4.73 -13.78 6.78
C PHE A 320 -3.44 -12.95 6.87
N THR A 321 -2.35 -13.41 6.26
CA THR A 321 -1.08 -12.67 6.25
C THR A 321 -1.23 -11.35 5.50
N LEU A 322 -1.92 -11.35 4.35
CA LEU A 322 -2.24 -10.13 3.60
C LEU A 322 -3.04 -9.14 4.44
N TYR A 323 -4.06 -9.61 5.16
CA TYR A 323 -4.84 -8.77 6.07
C TYR A 323 -3.97 -8.15 7.17
N LEU A 324 -3.10 -8.94 7.82
CA LEU A 324 -2.14 -8.42 8.80
C LEU A 324 -1.20 -7.38 8.19
N CYS A 325 -0.69 -7.64 6.98
CA CYS A 325 0.15 -6.70 6.27
C CYS A 325 -0.56 -5.36 6.02
N TYR A 326 -1.83 -5.36 5.61
CA TYR A 326 -2.60 -4.13 5.44
C TYR A 326 -2.80 -3.35 6.75
N LEU A 327 -2.98 -4.02 7.88
CA LEU A 327 -3.01 -3.35 9.19
C LEU A 327 -1.68 -2.66 9.50
N LEU A 328 -0.55 -3.29 9.16
CA LEU A 328 0.80 -2.74 9.40
C LEU A 328 1.17 -1.58 8.47
N LEU A 329 0.38 -1.36 7.42
CA LEU A 329 0.50 -0.17 6.57
C LEU A 329 -0.23 1.04 7.15
N GLY A 330 -1.02 0.86 8.22
CA GLY A 330 -1.50 1.95 9.05
C GLY A 330 -0.35 2.64 9.78
N ASP A 331 -0.54 3.92 10.10
CA ASP A 331 0.43 4.71 10.86
C ASP A 331 0.03 4.92 12.32
N ASP A 332 -0.95 4.16 12.80
CA ASP A 332 -1.38 4.20 14.19
C ASP A 332 -0.83 3.01 14.99
N GLU A 333 -0.25 3.30 16.15
CA GLU A 333 0.26 2.29 17.10
C GLU A 333 -0.82 1.24 17.44
N SER A 334 -2.11 1.61 17.38
CA SER A 334 -3.22 0.68 17.60
C SER A 334 -3.30 -0.42 16.54
N SER A 335 -3.07 -0.11 15.26
CA SER A 335 -3.10 -1.07 14.15
C SER A 335 -1.93 -2.06 14.26
N GLU A 336 -0.76 -1.57 14.65
CA GLU A 336 0.42 -2.40 14.90
C GLU A 336 0.19 -3.36 16.08
N GLU A 337 -0.29 -2.84 17.22
CA GLU A 337 -0.62 -3.65 18.38
C GLU A 337 -1.71 -4.67 18.05
N ARG A 338 -2.74 -4.25 17.31
CA ARG A 338 -3.83 -5.11 16.85
C ARG A 338 -3.33 -6.25 15.96
N ALA A 339 -2.47 -5.95 14.99
CA ALA A 339 -1.87 -6.97 14.13
C ALA A 339 -1.03 -7.97 14.94
N ALA A 340 -0.24 -7.48 15.90
CA ALA A 340 0.56 -8.31 16.79
C ALA A 340 -0.30 -9.21 17.69
N GLU A 341 -1.42 -8.69 18.23
CA GLU A 341 -2.38 -9.47 19.01
C GLU A 341 -3.06 -10.56 18.20
N LEU A 342 -3.54 -10.22 16.99
CA LEU A 342 -4.18 -11.18 16.10
C LEU A 342 -3.20 -12.30 15.71
N TYR A 343 -1.94 -11.94 15.42
CA TYR A 343 -0.91 -12.94 15.15
C TYR A 343 -0.64 -13.83 16.37
N ARG A 344 -0.50 -13.27 17.58
CA ARG A 344 -0.34 -14.05 18.81
C ARG A 344 -1.51 -15.01 19.05
N ALA A 345 -2.74 -14.52 18.93
CA ALA A 345 -3.95 -15.33 19.08
C ALA A 345 -4.03 -16.47 18.05
N SER A 346 -3.53 -16.25 16.83
CA SER A 346 -3.48 -17.29 15.79
C SER A 346 -2.49 -18.42 16.09
N ARG A 347 -1.51 -18.20 16.97
CA ARG A 347 -0.51 -19.20 17.39
C ARG A 347 -0.96 -20.04 18.58
N GLU A 348 -1.83 -19.48 19.42
CA GLU A 348 -2.31 -20.14 20.64
C GLU A 348 -3.45 -21.14 20.37
N ASN A 349 -4.09 -21.04 19.19
CA ASN A 349 -5.19 -21.89 18.73
C ASN A 349 -4.74 -22.91 17.67
#